data_AF-A0A173SEP3-F1
#
_entry.id   AF-A0A173SEP3-F1
#
_cell.length_a   1.000
_cell.length_b   1.000
_cell.length_c   1.000
_cell.angle_alpha   90.00
_cell.angle_beta   90.00
_cell.angle_gamma   90.00
#
_symmetry.space_group_name_H-M   'P 1'
#
loop_
_entity.id
_entity.type
_entity.pdbx_description
1 polymer ?
#
loop_
_entity_poly.entity_id
_entity_poly.type
_entity_poly.pdbx_seq_one_letter_code
_entity_poly.pdbx_strand_id
1 'polypeptide(L)'
;MFNFFIIMDEIQGNNIARNFSSEYFNYTINFIISKEFPALTDFPDFSLILCDLDKNIELAKKHNLPVIAFSHKNNRQESLMGTPWLILDTDGLSPFFLNEVYCRHYKKPLTITTTNRCIIRELTTRQLPELLQLQEENKNNPSGCFFPQNCTTYAEAEEFLQNYIKNQYAFYGYGIYGIFNKENETFLGIAGFSPFENVITSDTLNSKEKNFKISENLSEKIPEKKSKNISEHCSEKTSEKYPENDFNEYSAEIGYSVLKKWQQQGIASEILPPLIHFGKEYLGFTKIVTRIEKNNIASIRLAKKNNLKILICQATEQTNS
;
A
#
# COMPACT_ATOMS: atom_id res chain seq x y z
N MET A 1 7.50 -5.33 -23.34
CA MET A 1 7.23 -6.75 -23.06
C MET A 1 8.00 -7.13 -21.82
N PHE A 2 7.36 -7.82 -20.87
CA PHE A 2 7.97 -8.32 -19.64
C PHE A 2 8.04 -9.84 -19.74
N ASN A 3 9.18 -10.45 -19.40
CA ASN A 3 9.39 -11.88 -19.61
C ASN A 3 9.35 -12.62 -18.28
N PHE A 4 8.34 -13.46 -18.09
CA PHE A 4 8.14 -14.20 -16.85
C PHE A 4 8.52 -15.66 -17.06
N PHE A 5 9.69 -16.02 -16.53
CA PHE A 5 10.25 -17.36 -16.60
C PHE A 5 9.73 -18.20 -15.44
N ILE A 6 8.98 -19.25 -15.74
CA ILE A 6 8.43 -20.18 -14.75
C ILE A 6 9.26 -21.46 -14.81
N ILE A 7 10.23 -21.57 -13.89
CA ILE A 7 11.26 -22.62 -13.87
C ILE A 7 10.88 -23.71 -12.86
N MET A 8 10.05 -24.66 -13.29
CA MET A 8 9.46 -25.76 -12.50
C MET A 8 8.85 -26.84 -13.41
N ASP A 9 8.12 -27.82 -12.87
CA ASP A 9 7.40 -28.80 -13.68
C ASP A 9 6.42 -28.16 -14.68
N GLU A 10 6.35 -28.72 -15.88
CA GLU A 10 5.61 -28.17 -17.02
C GLU A 10 4.10 -28.10 -16.75
N ILE A 11 3.52 -29.08 -16.05
CA ILE A 11 2.09 -29.09 -15.72
C ILE A 11 1.78 -27.98 -14.71
N GLN A 12 2.65 -27.85 -13.71
CA GLN A 12 2.53 -26.81 -12.68
C GLN A 12 2.67 -25.42 -13.30
N GLY A 13 3.72 -25.17 -14.08
CA GLY A 13 3.95 -23.87 -14.72
C GLY A 13 2.85 -23.46 -15.70
N ASN A 14 2.31 -24.42 -16.48
CA ASN A 14 1.16 -24.16 -17.35
C ASN A 14 -0.11 -23.79 -16.58
N ASN A 15 -0.34 -24.37 -15.40
CA ASN A 15 -1.50 -24.00 -14.57
C ASN A 15 -1.35 -22.59 -13.97
N ILE A 16 -0.14 -22.19 -13.57
CA ILE A 16 0.15 -20.82 -13.13
C ILE A 16 -0.13 -19.82 -14.26
N ALA A 17 0.43 -20.08 -15.45
CA ALA A 17 0.30 -19.18 -16.60
C ALA A 17 -1.15 -19.00 -17.07
N ARG A 18 -1.99 -20.04 -16.98
CA ARG A 18 -3.43 -19.98 -17.34
C ARG A 18 -4.26 -19.08 -16.43
N ASN A 19 -3.86 -18.92 -15.17
CA ASN A 19 -4.63 -18.16 -14.17
C ASN A 19 -4.23 -16.67 -14.11
N PHE A 20 -3.30 -16.23 -14.96
CA PHE A 20 -2.65 -14.93 -14.85
C PHE A 20 -2.96 -14.03 -16.07
N SER A 21 -3.29 -12.75 -15.85
CA SER A 21 -3.55 -11.78 -16.92
C SER A 21 -2.28 -11.47 -17.72
N SER A 22 -2.30 -11.73 -19.04
CA SER A 22 -1.18 -11.43 -19.95
C SER A 22 -0.96 -9.94 -20.21
N GLU A 23 -1.86 -9.06 -19.76
CA GLU A 23 -1.79 -7.61 -19.98
C GLU A 23 -1.83 -6.82 -18.67
N TYR A 24 -0.97 -5.79 -18.58
CA TYR A 24 -0.96 -4.82 -17.48
C TYR A 24 -0.36 -3.47 -17.84
N PHE A 25 -1.10 -2.38 -17.60
CA PHE A 25 -0.81 -1.03 -18.12
C PHE A 25 -0.45 -1.06 -19.61
N ASN A 26 0.86 -0.95 -19.92
CA ASN A 26 1.42 -0.92 -21.27
C ASN A 26 2.34 -2.13 -21.55
N TYR A 27 2.27 -3.18 -20.71
CA TYR A 27 3.13 -4.36 -20.79
C TYR A 27 2.30 -5.60 -21.13
N THR A 28 2.67 -6.25 -22.23
CA THR A 28 2.38 -7.67 -22.45
C THR A 28 3.38 -8.50 -21.65
N ILE A 29 2.89 -9.48 -20.91
CA ILE A 29 3.69 -10.46 -20.17
C ILE A 29 3.81 -11.73 -21.03
N ASN A 30 5.05 -12.09 -21.33
CA ASN A 30 5.42 -13.29 -22.08
C ASN A 30 5.81 -14.38 -21.09
N PHE A 31 5.11 -15.52 -21.12
CA PHE A 31 5.36 -16.65 -20.22
C PHE A 31 6.31 -17.64 -20.86
N ILE A 32 7.40 -17.97 -20.17
CA ILE A 32 8.40 -18.94 -20.63
C ILE A 32 8.50 -20.02 -19.57
N ILE A 33 7.88 -21.18 -19.83
CA ILE A 33 7.89 -22.31 -18.90
C ILE A 33 9.06 -23.22 -19.26
N SER A 34 9.87 -23.61 -18.27
CA SER A 34 10.98 -24.54 -18.47
C SER A 34 11.19 -25.41 -17.23
N LYS A 35 11.53 -26.68 -17.43
CA LYS A 35 11.88 -27.59 -16.33
C LYS A 35 13.29 -27.37 -15.79
N GLU A 36 14.18 -26.86 -16.63
CA GLU A 36 15.58 -26.59 -16.32
C GLU A 36 15.87 -25.09 -16.37
N PHE A 37 16.87 -24.65 -15.61
CA PHE A 37 17.28 -23.24 -15.61
C PHE A 37 17.95 -22.90 -16.96
N PRO A 38 17.41 -21.97 -17.77
CA PRO A 38 17.95 -21.63 -19.09
C PRO A 38 19.39 -21.10 -19.05
N ALA A 39 20.06 -21.04 -20.20
CA ALA A 39 21.36 -20.40 -20.28
C ALA A 39 21.22 -18.89 -20.07
N LEU A 40 22.26 -18.23 -19.55
CA LEU A 40 22.19 -16.79 -19.22
C LEU A 40 21.88 -15.91 -20.44
N THR A 41 22.28 -16.35 -21.64
CA THR A 41 21.98 -15.71 -22.94
C THR A 41 20.50 -15.69 -23.30
N ASP A 42 19.69 -16.53 -22.65
CA ASP A 42 18.29 -16.75 -22.99
C ASP A 42 17.37 -15.80 -22.21
N PHE A 43 17.91 -15.04 -21.25
CA PHE A 43 17.20 -14.03 -20.46
C PHE A 43 17.34 -12.63 -21.09
N PRO A 44 16.31 -12.11 -21.79
CA PRO A 44 16.29 -10.73 -22.27
C PRO A 44 16.16 -9.72 -21.10
N ASP A 45 16.29 -8.43 -21.42
CA ASP A 45 15.87 -7.38 -20.50
C ASP A 45 14.41 -7.55 -20.06
N PHE A 46 14.10 -7.06 -18.85
CA PHE A 46 12.78 -7.22 -18.20
C PHE A 46 12.39 -8.69 -17.96
N SER A 47 13.38 -9.56 -17.71
CA SER A 47 13.16 -10.92 -17.21
C SER A 47 12.94 -10.97 -15.71
N LEU A 48 12.04 -11.84 -15.27
CA LEU A 48 11.82 -12.21 -13.87
C LEU A 48 11.55 -13.72 -13.78
N ILE A 49 12.08 -14.35 -12.72
CA ILE A 49 11.99 -15.80 -12.49
C ILE A 49 10.98 -16.12 -11.39
N LEU A 50 10.14 -17.14 -11.62
CA LEU A 50 9.44 -17.90 -10.59
C LEU A 50 10.04 -19.30 -10.56
N CYS A 51 10.47 -19.80 -9.40
CA CYS A 51 10.97 -21.17 -9.27
C CYS A 51 10.63 -21.79 -7.92
N ASP A 52 10.72 -23.11 -7.84
CA ASP A 52 10.25 -23.92 -6.71
C ASP A 52 11.33 -24.85 -6.12
N LEU A 53 12.61 -24.63 -6.47
CA LEU A 53 13.77 -25.41 -6.01
C LEU A 53 14.92 -24.49 -5.59
N ASP A 54 15.61 -24.82 -4.50
CA ASP A 54 16.68 -24.00 -3.91
C ASP A 54 17.80 -23.72 -4.92
N LYS A 55 18.22 -24.74 -5.68
CA LYS A 55 19.25 -24.63 -6.72
C LYS A 55 18.92 -23.55 -7.77
N ASN A 56 17.64 -23.34 -8.08
CA ASN A 56 17.20 -22.37 -9.08
C ASN A 56 17.20 -20.95 -8.51
N ILE A 57 16.91 -20.79 -7.21
CA ILE A 57 17.02 -19.52 -6.48
C ILE A 57 18.50 -19.11 -6.37
N GLU A 58 19.39 -20.05 -6.04
CA GLU A 58 20.84 -19.82 -5.99
C GLU A 58 21.41 -19.38 -7.36
N LEU A 59 20.99 -20.03 -8.45
CA LEU A 59 21.37 -19.65 -9.81
C LEU A 59 20.88 -18.24 -10.16
N ALA A 60 19.60 -17.94 -9.95
CA ALA A 60 19.05 -16.60 -10.21
C ALA A 60 19.80 -15.51 -9.42
N LYS A 61 20.08 -15.76 -8.14
CA LYS A 61 20.86 -14.87 -7.27
C LYS A 61 22.30 -14.67 -7.77
N LYS A 62 22.99 -15.75 -8.17
CA LYS A 62 24.34 -15.70 -8.75
C LYS A 62 24.39 -14.85 -10.03
N HIS A 63 23.31 -14.85 -10.81
CA HIS A 63 23.18 -14.08 -12.05
C HIS A 63 22.54 -12.70 -11.85
N ASN A 64 22.25 -12.29 -10.61
CA ASN A 64 21.58 -11.03 -10.28
C ASN A 64 20.24 -10.82 -11.04
N LEU A 65 19.46 -11.90 -11.15
CA LEU A 65 18.11 -11.89 -11.74
C LEU A 65 17.05 -11.80 -10.62
N PRO A 66 15.97 -11.02 -10.81
CA PRO A 66 14.86 -11.00 -9.85
C PRO A 66 14.16 -12.35 -9.85
N VAL A 67 13.96 -12.91 -8.65
CA VAL A 67 13.41 -14.25 -8.45
C VAL A 67 12.38 -14.28 -7.33
N ILE A 68 11.28 -14.97 -7.60
CA ILE A 68 10.20 -15.30 -6.67
C ILE A 68 10.27 -16.80 -6.39
N ALA A 69 10.24 -17.19 -5.12
CA ALA A 69 10.12 -18.58 -4.71
C ALA A 69 8.65 -18.98 -4.59
N PHE A 70 8.30 -20.19 -5.03
CA PHE A 70 6.95 -20.78 -4.88
C PHE A 70 6.98 -21.96 -3.91
N SER A 71 6.27 -21.85 -2.78
CA SER A 71 6.05 -22.97 -1.87
C SER A 71 4.77 -23.72 -2.21
N HIS A 72 4.84 -25.04 -2.22
CA HIS A 72 3.69 -25.92 -2.44
C HIS A 72 3.87 -27.26 -1.73
N LYS A 73 2.83 -28.11 -1.78
CA LYS A 73 2.82 -29.39 -1.05
C LYS A 73 3.90 -30.39 -1.50
N ASN A 74 4.48 -30.23 -2.70
CA ASN A 74 5.44 -31.19 -3.28
C ASN A 74 6.92 -30.77 -3.12
N ASN A 75 7.22 -29.56 -2.62
CA ASN A 75 8.59 -29.05 -2.45
C ASN A 75 8.95 -28.72 -0.99
N ARG A 76 8.30 -29.38 -0.02
CA ARG A 76 8.49 -29.16 1.42
C ARG A 76 9.90 -29.45 1.95
N GLN A 77 10.73 -30.12 1.16
CA GLN A 77 12.14 -30.38 1.45
C GLN A 77 13.07 -29.20 1.08
N GLU A 78 12.62 -28.29 0.22
CA GLU A 78 13.36 -27.09 -0.17
C GLU A 78 13.23 -26.03 0.93
N SER A 79 14.29 -25.25 1.16
CA SER A 79 14.26 -24.15 2.12
C SER A 79 13.55 -22.90 1.57
N LEU A 80 13.56 -22.75 0.24
CA LEU A 80 13.08 -21.60 -0.53
C LEU A 80 13.70 -20.26 -0.10
N MET A 81 14.90 -20.32 0.50
CA MET A 81 15.64 -19.16 1.00
C MET A 81 16.52 -18.54 -0.09
N GLY A 82 16.82 -17.25 0.08
CA GLY A 82 17.74 -16.51 -0.81
C GLY A 82 17.08 -15.40 -1.63
N THR A 83 15.75 -15.29 -1.57
CA THR A 83 14.94 -14.17 -2.05
C THR A 83 14.03 -13.65 -0.94
N PRO A 84 13.70 -12.35 -0.87
CA PRO A 84 12.65 -11.84 0.02
C PRO A 84 11.23 -12.14 -0.49
N TRP A 85 11.09 -12.70 -1.71
CA TRP A 85 9.80 -12.92 -2.37
C TRP A 85 9.42 -14.40 -2.33
N LEU A 86 8.51 -14.77 -1.42
CA LEU A 86 7.93 -16.10 -1.31
C LEU A 86 6.41 -16.01 -1.51
N ILE A 87 5.88 -16.80 -2.43
CA ILE A 87 4.43 -17.00 -2.58
C ILE A 87 4.02 -18.41 -2.12
N LEU A 88 2.81 -18.51 -1.56
CA LEU A 88 2.19 -19.77 -1.12
C LEU A 88 1.04 -20.22 -2.03
N ASP A 89 0.52 -19.30 -2.85
CA ASP A 89 -0.57 -19.51 -3.78
C ASP A 89 -0.36 -18.64 -5.04
N THR A 90 -0.92 -19.06 -6.17
CA THR A 90 -0.95 -18.31 -7.42
C THR A 90 -1.79 -17.04 -7.34
N ASP A 91 -2.74 -16.95 -6.41
CA ASP A 91 -3.54 -15.73 -6.19
C ASP A 91 -2.67 -14.54 -5.73
N GLY A 92 -1.49 -14.78 -5.17
CA GLY A 92 -0.49 -13.74 -4.87
C GLY A 92 0.26 -13.21 -6.10
N LEU A 93 0.14 -13.87 -7.26
CA LEU A 93 0.76 -13.43 -8.50
C LEU A 93 -0.16 -12.47 -9.26
N SER A 94 0.19 -11.19 -9.20
CA SER A 94 -0.40 -10.16 -10.06
C SER A 94 0.66 -9.49 -10.95
N PRO A 95 0.29 -8.93 -12.11
CA PRO A 95 1.22 -8.16 -12.92
C PRO A 95 1.86 -6.97 -12.19
N PHE A 96 1.14 -6.35 -11.26
CA PHE A 96 1.71 -5.31 -10.40
C PHE A 96 2.78 -5.87 -9.48
N PHE A 97 2.52 -7.02 -8.83
CA PHE A 97 3.49 -7.68 -7.96
C PHE A 97 4.76 -8.07 -8.72
N LEU A 98 4.64 -8.60 -9.95
CA LEU A 98 5.82 -8.88 -10.79
C LEU A 98 6.63 -7.60 -11.10
N ASN A 99 5.93 -6.49 -11.40
CA ASN A 99 6.57 -5.20 -11.63
C ASN A 99 7.20 -4.63 -10.34
N GLU A 100 6.58 -4.83 -9.18
CA GLU A 100 7.16 -4.48 -7.87
C GLU A 100 8.46 -5.26 -7.63
N VAL A 101 8.45 -6.60 -7.73
CA VAL A 101 9.64 -7.44 -7.55
C VAL A 101 10.79 -6.98 -8.47
N TYR A 102 10.48 -6.72 -9.74
CA TYR A 102 11.44 -6.18 -10.70
C TYR A 102 11.97 -4.79 -10.31
N CYS A 103 11.08 -3.86 -9.95
CA CYS A 103 11.44 -2.51 -9.52
C CYS A 103 12.32 -2.51 -8.27
N ARG A 104 11.98 -3.30 -7.26
CA ARG A 104 12.75 -3.43 -6.01
C ARG A 104 14.15 -4.00 -6.28
N HIS A 105 14.25 -5.06 -7.08
CA HIS A 105 15.53 -5.69 -7.45
C HIS A 105 16.47 -4.73 -8.18
N TYR A 106 15.95 -4.01 -9.19
CA TYR A 106 16.74 -3.03 -9.97
C TYR A 106 16.75 -1.61 -9.38
N LYS A 107 16.19 -1.41 -8.18
CA LYS A 107 16.08 -0.11 -7.48
C LYS A 107 15.44 1.00 -8.34
N LYS A 108 14.45 0.62 -9.15
CA LYS A 108 13.65 1.54 -9.98
C LYS A 108 12.41 1.99 -9.21
N PRO A 109 12.00 3.27 -9.30
CA PRO A 109 10.78 3.75 -8.66
C PRO A 109 9.55 3.06 -9.23
N LEU A 110 8.71 2.49 -8.37
CA LEU A 110 7.50 1.77 -8.76
C LEU A 110 6.41 2.74 -9.24
N THR A 111 5.87 2.51 -10.44
CA THR A 111 4.63 3.15 -10.89
C THR A 111 3.45 2.47 -10.22
N ILE A 112 2.69 3.23 -9.44
CA ILE A 112 1.55 2.78 -8.66
C ILE A 112 0.31 2.64 -9.54
N THR A 113 -0.04 3.71 -10.25
CA THR A 113 -1.12 3.68 -11.24
C THR A 113 -1.00 4.81 -12.26
N THR A 114 -1.77 4.73 -13.34
CA THR A 114 -1.83 5.76 -14.38
C THR A 114 -3.27 6.15 -14.68
N THR A 115 -3.45 7.35 -15.19
CA THR A 115 -4.74 7.90 -15.61
C THR A 115 -4.65 8.35 -17.06
N ASN A 116 -5.59 9.18 -17.52
CA ASN A 116 -5.55 9.75 -18.87
C ASN A 116 -4.35 10.70 -19.03
N ARG A 117 -4.11 11.57 -18.05
CA ARG A 117 -3.08 12.63 -18.10
C ARG A 117 -1.93 12.44 -17.10
N CYS A 118 -2.05 11.56 -16.11
CA CYS A 118 -1.10 11.45 -15.02
C CYS A 118 -0.51 10.04 -14.85
N ILE A 119 0.72 10.00 -14.34
CA ILE A 119 1.39 8.83 -13.79
C ILE A 119 1.57 9.08 -12.30
N ILE A 120 1.24 8.12 -11.45
CA ILE A 120 1.49 8.17 -10.00
C ILE A 120 2.61 7.16 -9.73
N ARG A 121 3.77 7.64 -9.28
CA ARG A 121 5.01 6.85 -9.18
C ARG A 121 5.83 7.25 -7.96
N GLU A 122 6.55 6.31 -7.39
CA GLU A 122 7.50 6.57 -6.31
C GLU A 122 8.46 7.73 -6.63
N LEU A 123 8.75 8.54 -5.61
CA LEU A 123 9.63 9.69 -5.70
C LEU A 123 11.08 9.26 -5.96
N THR A 124 11.84 10.15 -6.59
CA THR A 124 13.30 10.04 -6.68
C THR A 124 13.94 11.32 -6.17
N THR A 125 15.23 11.29 -5.85
CA THR A 125 15.99 12.50 -5.44
C THR A 125 15.93 13.64 -6.48
N ARG A 126 15.61 13.33 -7.75
CA ARG A 126 15.40 14.33 -8.81
C ARG A 126 14.24 15.28 -8.54
N GLN A 127 13.26 14.90 -7.71
CA GLN A 127 12.09 15.72 -7.37
C GLN A 127 12.35 16.70 -6.20
N LEU A 128 13.56 16.72 -5.62
CA LEU A 128 13.88 17.59 -4.49
C LEU A 128 13.57 19.08 -4.75
N PRO A 129 13.92 19.68 -5.91
CA PRO A 129 13.59 21.08 -6.19
C PRO A 129 12.07 21.35 -6.20
N GLU A 130 11.27 20.47 -6.81
CA GLU A 130 9.82 20.64 -6.90
C GLU A 130 9.10 20.34 -5.58
N LEU A 131 9.65 19.45 -4.75
CA LEU A 131 9.17 19.21 -3.38
C LEU A 131 9.46 20.43 -2.48
N LEU A 132 10.62 21.07 -2.62
CA LEU A 132 10.93 22.33 -1.94
C LEU A 132 10.02 23.47 -2.41
N GLN A 133 9.72 23.55 -3.72
CA GLN A 133 8.70 24.48 -4.23
C GLN A 133 7.33 24.20 -3.61
N LEU A 134 6.92 22.93 -3.50
CA LEU A 134 5.64 22.55 -2.91
C LEU A 134 5.57 22.90 -1.40
N GLN A 135 6.68 22.79 -0.68
CA GLN A 135 6.82 23.22 0.71
C GLN A 135 6.64 24.74 0.84
N GLU A 136 7.34 25.52 0.00
CA GLU A 136 7.23 26.99 -0.06
C GLU A 136 5.78 27.43 -0.35
N GLU A 137 5.13 26.77 -1.31
CA GLU A 137 3.75 27.07 -1.69
C GLU A 137 2.73 26.78 -0.59
N ASN A 138 3.04 25.85 0.33
CA ASN A 138 2.18 25.38 1.42
C ASN A 138 2.62 25.82 2.83
N LYS A 139 3.52 26.82 2.97
CA LYS A 139 3.99 27.33 4.28
C LYS A 139 2.90 27.56 5.35
N ASN A 140 1.71 27.98 4.93
CA ASN A 140 0.57 28.28 5.80
C ASN A 140 -0.44 27.12 5.95
N ASN A 141 -0.14 25.94 5.39
CA ASN A 141 -0.94 24.71 5.46
C ASN A 141 0.02 23.50 5.51
N PRO A 142 0.56 23.16 6.70
CA PRO A 142 1.54 22.08 6.84
C PRO A 142 1.03 20.70 6.43
N SER A 143 -0.29 20.48 6.38
CA SER A 143 -0.88 19.23 5.86
C SER A 143 -0.73 19.08 4.35
N GLY A 144 -0.34 20.14 3.62
CA GLY A 144 0.00 20.10 2.19
C GLY A 144 1.49 19.88 1.89
N CYS A 145 2.33 19.70 2.91
CA CYS A 145 3.78 19.60 2.81
C CYS A 145 4.28 18.15 2.71
N PHE A 146 5.42 17.93 2.06
CA PHE A 146 6.10 16.63 2.06
C PHE A 146 7.14 16.53 3.18
N PHE A 147 7.85 17.63 3.46
CA PHE A 147 8.89 17.66 4.48
C PHE A 147 8.30 18.00 5.86
N PRO A 148 8.80 17.37 6.94
CA PRO A 148 8.51 17.79 8.31
C PRO A 148 8.76 19.28 8.53
N GLN A 149 8.00 19.92 9.44
CA GLN A 149 8.09 21.37 9.67
C GLN A 149 9.48 21.82 10.19
N ASN A 150 10.22 20.93 10.84
CA ASN A 150 11.58 21.17 11.33
C ASN A 150 12.67 21.00 10.26
N CYS A 151 12.32 20.62 9.03
CA CYS A 151 13.24 20.55 7.91
C CYS A 151 13.41 21.95 7.31
N THR A 152 14.55 22.61 7.60
CA THR A 152 14.75 24.04 7.29
C THR A 152 15.83 24.29 6.23
N THR A 153 16.70 23.32 6.00
CA THR A 153 17.82 23.41 5.05
C THR A 153 17.66 22.45 3.88
N TYR A 154 18.37 22.74 2.79
CA TYR A 154 18.43 21.85 1.62
C TYR A 154 19.00 20.47 1.96
N ALA A 155 20.02 20.41 2.83
CA ALA A 155 20.67 19.17 3.23
C ALA A 155 19.74 18.25 4.04
N GLU A 156 18.99 18.81 5.01
CA GLU A 156 17.96 18.08 5.75
C GLU A 156 16.86 17.53 4.81
N ALA A 157 16.45 18.32 3.82
CA ALA A 157 15.43 17.92 2.85
C ALA A 157 15.92 16.81 1.91
N GLU A 158 17.18 16.89 1.46
CA GLU A 158 17.83 15.84 0.69
C GLU A 158 17.96 14.54 1.49
N GLU A 159 18.46 14.61 2.73
CA GLU A 159 18.59 13.46 3.62
C GLU A 159 17.23 12.83 3.93
N PHE A 160 16.21 13.65 4.24
CA PHE A 160 14.85 13.16 4.48
C PHE A 160 14.30 12.43 3.26
N LEU A 161 14.42 12.99 2.06
CA LEU A 161 13.95 12.36 0.82
C LEU A 161 14.69 11.05 0.53
N GLN A 162 16.02 11.01 0.70
CA GLN A 162 16.81 9.79 0.53
C GLN A 162 16.39 8.70 1.52
N ASN A 163 16.22 9.05 2.80
CA ASN A 163 15.75 8.12 3.83
C ASN A 163 14.30 7.67 3.59
N TYR A 164 13.43 8.55 3.10
CA TYR A 164 12.06 8.22 2.73
C TYR A 164 12.02 7.18 1.62
N ILE A 165 12.71 7.42 0.50
CA ILE A 165 12.76 6.49 -0.65
C ILE A 165 13.35 5.13 -0.23
N LYS A 166 14.41 5.15 0.59
CA LYS A 166 15.11 3.94 1.04
C LYS A 166 14.25 3.08 1.96
N ASN A 167 13.53 3.69 2.90
CA ASN A 167 12.90 2.98 4.01
C ASN A 167 11.37 2.87 3.86
N GLN A 168 10.66 3.93 3.47
CA GLN A 168 9.20 3.96 3.49
C GLN A 168 8.59 2.91 2.56
N TYR A 169 8.93 2.98 1.26
CA TYR A 169 8.32 2.10 0.25
C TYR A 169 8.69 0.64 0.46
N ALA A 170 9.92 0.36 0.90
CA ALA A 170 10.41 -1.00 1.13
C ALA A 170 9.86 -1.64 2.42
N PHE A 171 9.58 -0.84 3.46
CA PHE A 171 9.09 -1.35 4.75
C PHE A 171 7.56 -1.41 4.83
N TYR A 172 6.86 -0.38 4.35
CA TYR A 172 5.41 -0.30 4.43
C TYR A 172 4.70 -0.82 3.17
N GLY A 173 5.39 -0.98 2.05
CA GLY A 173 4.77 -1.24 0.73
C GLY A 173 4.03 -0.03 0.13
N TYR A 174 3.88 1.05 0.90
CA TYR A 174 3.20 2.27 0.49
C TYR A 174 3.81 3.55 1.06
N GLY A 175 3.42 4.68 0.49
CA GLY A 175 3.78 5.99 1.00
C GLY A 175 3.13 7.11 0.19
N ILE A 176 3.78 8.27 0.21
CA ILE A 176 3.50 9.42 -0.65
C ILE A 176 4.26 9.25 -1.96
N TYR A 177 3.56 9.41 -3.08
CA TYR A 177 4.09 9.24 -4.43
C TYR A 177 4.10 10.58 -5.17
N GLY A 178 4.94 10.70 -6.20
CA GLY A 178 4.89 11.82 -7.13
C GLY A 178 3.76 11.65 -8.16
N ILE A 179 3.09 12.74 -8.47
CA ILE A 179 2.16 12.87 -9.60
C ILE A 179 2.94 13.51 -10.74
N PHE A 180 3.01 12.83 -11.88
CA PHE A 180 3.72 13.28 -13.08
C PHE A 180 2.75 13.41 -14.26
N ASN A 181 2.98 14.37 -15.15
CA ASN A 181 2.31 14.41 -16.45
C ASN A 181 2.73 13.20 -17.30
N LYS A 182 1.77 12.54 -17.97
CA LYS A 182 1.99 11.29 -18.69
C LYS A 182 2.75 11.44 -20.02
N GLU A 183 2.72 12.62 -20.63
CA GLU A 183 3.35 12.90 -21.94
C GLU A 183 4.81 13.35 -21.80
N ASN A 184 5.13 14.13 -20.76
CA ASN A 184 6.43 14.79 -20.61
C ASN A 184 7.10 14.59 -19.24
N GLU A 185 6.56 13.72 -18.39
CA GLU A 185 7.01 13.41 -17.03
C GLU A 185 7.19 14.63 -16.09
N THR A 186 6.59 15.79 -16.40
CA THR A 186 6.66 16.97 -15.52
C THR A 186 5.99 16.68 -14.18
N PHE A 187 6.70 16.96 -13.08
CA PHE A 187 6.14 16.84 -11.73
C PHE A 187 5.00 17.84 -11.51
N LEU A 188 3.87 17.33 -11.02
CA LEU A 188 2.63 18.08 -10.78
C LEU A 188 2.34 18.30 -9.29
N GLY A 189 2.84 17.41 -8.44
CA GLY A 189 2.57 17.40 -7.00
C GLY A 189 2.77 16.00 -6.41
N ILE A 190 2.21 15.77 -5.23
CA ILE A 190 2.26 14.50 -4.50
C ILE A 190 0.86 13.98 -4.17
N ALA A 191 0.73 12.66 -4.06
CA ALA A 191 -0.42 12.01 -3.44
C ALA A 191 -0.04 10.62 -2.95
N GLY A 192 -0.72 10.12 -1.92
CA GLY A 192 -0.48 8.79 -1.41
C GLY A 192 -1.06 8.57 -0.02
N PHE A 193 -0.44 7.65 0.71
CA PHE A 193 -0.91 7.16 1.99
C PHE A 193 0.12 7.36 3.11
N SER A 194 -0.38 7.61 4.32
CA SER A 194 0.37 7.54 5.57
C SER A 194 -0.34 6.62 6.57
N PRO A 195 0.39 6.06 7.57
CA PRO A 195 -0.22 5.31 8.66
C PRO A 195 -1.30 6.15 9.36
N PHE A 196 -2.47 5.58 9.60
CA PHE A 196 -3.52 6.31 10.31
C PHE A 196 -3.35 6.21 11.83
N GLU A 197 -2.76 7.24 12.42
CA GLU A 197 -2.70 7.37 13.89
C GLU A 197 -4.05 7.85 14.45
N ASN A 198 -4.69 6.98 15.24
CA ASN A 198 -5.83 7.34 16.08
C ASN A 198 -5.35 8.24 17.23
N VAL A 199 -5.21 9.55 16.95
CA VAL A 199 -5.09 10.56 18.00
C VAL A 199 -6.41 10.63 18.78
N ILE A 200 -6.51 9.78 19.80
CA ILE A 200 -7.46 9.98 20.89
C ILE A 200 -6.95 11.20 21.65
N THR A 201 -7.53 12.37 21.36
CA THR A 201 -7.30 13.58 22.17
C THR A 201 -7.69 13.27 23.61
N SER A 202 -6.75 13.39 24.55
CA SER A 202 -6.90 13.02 25.96
C SER A 202 -8.00 13.77 26.71
N ASP A 203 -8.56 14.82 26.10
CA ASP A 203 -9.50 15.76 26.69
C ASP A 203 -10.90 15.18 26.96
N THR A 204 -11.22 13.97 26.47
CA THR A 204 -12.48 13.28 26.75
C THR A 204 -12.46 12.35 27.98
N LEU A 205 -11.30 12.10 28.60
CA LEU A 205 -11.20 11.21 29.77
C LEU A 205 -11.52 11.87 31.12
N ASN A 206 -11.63 13.21 31.18
CA ASN A 206 -11.85 13.95 32.44
C ASN A 206 -13.25 14.58 32.61
N SER A 207 -14.28 14.13 31.87
CA SER A 207 -15.66 14.55 32.18
C SER A 207 -16.76 13.55 31.78
N LYS A 208 -16.94 12.47 32.56
CA LYS A 208 -18.25 11.91 32.99
C LYS A 208 -18.14 10.60 33.80
N GLU A 209 -17.49 10.65 34.95
CA GLU A 209 -18.02 9.87 36.08
C GLU A 209 -19.32 10.52 36.57
N LYS A 210 -20.46 10.07 36.02
CA LYS A 210 -21.75 9.96 36.74
C LYS A 210 -22.88 9.46 35.82
N ASN A 211 -23.42 8.31 36.21
CA ASN A 211 -24.83 7.92 36.09
C ASN A 211 -25.51 8.15 34.72
N PHE A 212 -25.58 7.09 33.91
CA PHE A 212 -26.76 6.89 33.07
C PHE A 212 -27.47 5.59 33.47
N LYS A 213 -28.65 5.74 34.07
CA LYS A 213 -29.57 4.63 34.30
C LYS A 213 -30.12 4.19 32.94
N ILE A 214 -30.03 2.90 32.63
CA ILE A 214 -30.80 2.30 31.55
C ILE A 214 -32.24 2.14 32.04
N SER A 215 -33.19 2.70 31.31
CA SER A 215 -34.62 2.43 31.46
C SER A 215 -35.22 2.08 30.11
N GLU A 216 -35.22 0.80 29.78
CA GLU A 216 -36.05 0.25 28.72
C GLU A 216 -37.25 -0.48 29.34
N ASN A 217 -38.45 -0.18 28.82
CA ASN A 217 -39.69 -0.81 29.26
C ASN A 217 -39.89 -2.17 28.57
N LEU A 218 -40.59 -3.07 29.27
CA LEU A 218 -40.75 -4.49 28.92
C LEU A 218 -41.67 -4.79 27.72
N SER A 219 -41.57 -6.06 27.29
CA SER A 219 -42.56 -6.96 26.66
C SER A 219 -42.47 -7.10 25.13
N GLU A 220 -42.64 -8.26 24.48
CA GLU A 220 -42.72 -9.71 24.84
C GLU A 220 -42.51 -10.52 23.51
N LYS A 221 -42.33 -11.85 23.39
CA LYS A 221 -42.41 -13.06 24.25
C LYS A 221 -41.55 -14.19 23.62
N ILE A 222 -41.25 -15.28 24.33
CA ILE A 222 -40.69 -16.55 23.78
C ILE A 222 -41.78 -17.65 23.83
N PRO A 223 -41.69 -18.77 23.08
CA PRO A 223 -41.15 -20.00 23.69
C PRO A 223 -40.32 -20.93 22.76
N GLU A 224 -39.47 -21.74 23.41
CA GLU A 224 -38.49 -22.68 22.82
C GLU A 224 -39.07 -24.03 22.38
N LYS A 225 -38.25 -24.84 21.67
CA LYS A 225 -38.23 -26.32 21.78
C LYS A 225 -36.83 -26.92 21.46
N LYS A 226 -36.13 -27.35 22.52
CA LYS A 226 -35.47 -28.68 22.78
C LYS A 226 -35.25 -29.62 21.57
N SER A 227 -34.19 -30.41 21.40
CA SER A 227 -33.09 -30.94 22.27
C SER A 227 -32.04 -31.68 21.36
N LYS A 228 -30.90 -32.31 21.77
CA LYS A 228 -30.27 -32.70 23.06
C LYS A 228 -28.72 -32.90 22.89
N ASN A 229 -28.05 -33.37 23.96
CA ASN A 229 -26.60 -33.67 24.13
C ASN A 229 -26.16 -35.01 23.47
N ILE A 230 -24.87 -35.40 23.40
CA ILE A 230 -23.96 -35.80 24.52
C ILE A 230 -22.49 -35.42 24.27
N SER A 231 -21.75 -35.21 25.37
CA SER A 231 -20.35 -34.79 25.49
C SER A 231 -19.53 -35.78 26.33
N GLU A 232 -18.20 -35.82 26.14
CA GLU A 232 -17.14 -36.04 27.15
C GLU A 232 -15.78 -35.88 26.40
N HIS A 233 -14.70 -35.27 26.91
CA HIS A 233 -14.28 -35.07 28.31
C HIS A 233 -13.52 -33.72 28.53
N CYS A 234 -13.39 -33.30 29.79
CA CYS A 234 -12.75 -32.09 30.34
C CYS A 234 -11.20 -32.11 30.28
N SER A 235 -10.38 -31.10 30.65
CA SER A 235 -10.44 -29.65 31.00
C SER A 235 -8.95 -29.16 30.99
N GLU A 236 -8.52 -27.90 30.98
CA GLU A 236 -8.98 -26.68 31.67
C GLU A 236 -8.65 -25.43 30.81
N LYS A 237 -9.42 -24.35 30.95
CA LYS A 237 -9.10 -23.02 30.38
C LYS A 237 -9.27 -21.95 31.45
N THR A 238 -8.17 -21.33 31.86
CA THR A 238 -8.16 -20.02 32.50
C THR A 238 -8.49 -18.96 31.46
N SER A 239 -9.76 -18.55 31.39
CA SER A 239 -10.19 -17.48 30.48
C SER A 239 -9.92 -16.10 31.09
N GLU A 240 -8.67 -15.64 31.06
CA GLU A 240 -8.40 -14.21 31.16
C GLU A 240 -9.04 -13.51 29.96
N LYS A 241 -10.04 -12.67 30.25
CA LYS A 241 -10.84 -12.01 29.24
C LYS A 241 -10.12 -10.74 28.77
N TYR A 242 -9.14 -10.91 27.90
CA TYR A 242 -8.53 -9.80 27.18
C TYR A 242 -9.61 -8.96 26.47
N PRO A 243 -9.47 -7.62 26.41
CA PRO A 243 -10.39 -6.80 25.65
C PRO A 243 -10.35 -7.20 24.18
N GLU A 244 -11.52 -7.31 23.56
CA GLU A 244 -11.68 -7.47 22.11
C GLU A 244 -11.27 -6.15 21.44
N ASN A 245 -9.96 -5.99 21.22
CA ASN A 245 -9.45 -4.99 20.29
C ASN A 245 -9.79 -5.44 18.86
N ASP A 246 -10.33 -4.53 18.04
CA ASP A 246 -10.55 -4.74 16.61
C ASP A 246 -9.21 -4.87 15.85
N PHE A 247 -8.57 -6.03 15.95
CA PHE A 247 -7.30 -6.38 15.28
C PHE A 247 -7.37 -6.37 13.74
N ASN A 248 -8.54 -6.07 13.16
CA ASN A 248 -8.84 -6.23 11.73
C ASN A 248 -8.96 -4.90 10.94
N GLU A 249 -8.86 -3.73 11.57
CA GLU A 249 -9.09 -2.44 10.89
C GLU A 249 -7.80 -1.86 10.26
N TYR A 250 -7.27 -2.51 9.22
CA TYR A 250 -6.09 -2.01 8.48
C TYR A 250 -6.42 -0.66 7.80
N SER A 251 -5.94 0.42 8.44
CA SER A 251 -6.38 1.79 8.17
C SER A 251 -5.23 2.68 7.69
N ALA A 252 -5.50 3.47 6.66
CA ALA A 252 -4.57 4.49 6.16
C ALA A 252 -5.24 5.87 6.03
N GLU A 253 -4.41 6.89 6.15
CA GLU A 253 -4.78 8.27 5.81
C GLU A 253 -4.34 8.57 4.37
N ILE A 254 -5.25 9.10 3.54
CA ILE A 254 -4.96 9.50 2.17
C ILE A 254 -4.85 11.03 2.06
N GLY A 255 -3.79 11.49 1.39
CA GLY A 255 -3.49 12.90 1.18
C GLY A 255 -3.01 13.20 -0.25
N TYR A 256 -3.14 14.46 -0.65
CA TYR A 256 -2.58 14.98 -1.90
C TYR A 256 -2.24 16.47 -1.77
N SER A 257 -1.26 16.93 -2.54
CA SER A 257 -0.89 18.34 -2.65
C SER A 257 -0.35 18.60 -4.07
N VAL A 258 -0.91 19.61 -4.76
CA VAL A 258 -0.63 19.90 -6.17
C VAL A 258 -0.04 21.30 -6.27
N LEU A 259 1.06 21.47 -7.02
CA LEU A 259 1.69 22.78 -7.22
C LEU A 259 0.68 23.79 -7.80
N LYS A 260 0.71 25.03 -7.33
CA LYS A 260 -0.26 26.10 -7.65
C LYS A 260 -0.49 26.25 -9.15
N LYS A 261 0.57 26.16 -9.97
CA LYS A 261 0.51 26.21 -11.44
C LYS A 261 -0.36 25.11 -12.09
N TRP A 262 -0.60 23.99 -11.41
CA TRP A 262 -1.39 22.84 -11.88
C TRP A 262 -2.72 22.65 -11.14
N GLN A 263 -3.01 23.51 -10.15
CA GLN A 263 -4.30 23.50 -9.46
C GLN A 263 -5.45 23.92 -10.39
N GLN A 264 -6.68 23.60 -10.01
CA GLN A 264 -7.92 23.90 -10.76
C GLN A 264 -8.04 23.23 -12.16
N GLN A 265 -7.03 22.47 -12.60
CA GLN A 265 -7.03 21.71 -13.87
C GLN A 265 -7.54 20.26 -13.71
N GLY A 266 -8.27 19.97 -12.63
CA GLY A 266 -8.86 18.66 -12.34
C GLY A 266 -7.89 17.55 -11.90
N ILE A 267 -6.59 17.81 -11.79
CA ILE A 267 -5.54 16.81 -11.47
C ILE A 267 -5.88 15.97 -10.22
N ALA A 268 -6.16 16.62 -9.08
CA ALA A 268 -6.54 15.91 -7.85
C ALA A 268 -7.82 15.06 -8.01
N SER A 269 -8.78 15.54 -8.80
CA SER A 269 -10.04 14.81 -9.07
C SER A 269 -9.85 13.59 -9.99
N GLU A 270 -8.79 13.58 -10.80
CA GLU A 270 -8.45 12.48 -11.70
C GLU A 270 -7.63 11.39 -11.00
N ILE A 271 -6.66 11.78 -10.16
CA ILE A 271 -5.75 10.84 -9.48
C ILE A 271 -6.34 10.18 -8.24
N LEU A 272 -7.30 10.83 -7.55
CA LEU A 272 -7.80 10.33 -6.27
C LEU A 272 -8.61 9.02 -6.38
N PRO A 273 -9.55 8.84 -7.32
CA PRO A 273 -10.29 7.57 -7.46
C PRO A 273 -9.40 6.33 -7.70
N PRO A 274 -8.46 6.31 -8.68
CA PRO A 274 -7.61 5.14 -8.90
C PRO A 274 -6.59 4.92 -7.77
N LEU A 275 -6.18 5.98 -7.05
CA LEU A 275 -5.35 5.83 -5.87
C LEU A 275 -6.11 5.18 -4.70
N ILE A 276 -7.38 5.55 -4.47
CA ILE A 276 -8.26 4.88 -3.50
C ILE A 276 -8.46 3.41 -3.87
N HIS A 277 -8.68 3.10 -5.15
CA HIS A 277 -8.80 1.73 -5.64
C HIS A 277 -7.52 0.93 -5.38
N PHE A 278 -6.34 1.46 -5.71
CA PHE A 278 -5.05 0.83 -5.36
C PHE A 278 -4.92 0.57 -3.85
N GLY A 279 -5.29 1.54 -3.01
CA GLY A 279 -5.27 1.39 -1.56
C GLY A 279 -6.17 0.27 -1.02
N LYS A 280 -7.31 0.00 -1.67
CA LYS A 280 -8.24 -1.07 -1.27
C LYS A 280 -7.85 -2.43 -1.84
N GLU A 281 -7.68 -2.51 -3.15
CA GLU A 281 -7.53 -3.80 -3.84
C GLU A 281 -6.11 -4.36 -3.77
N TYR A 282 -5.08 -3.50 -3.74
CA TYR A 282 -3.68 -3.95 -3.67
C TYR A 282 -3.10 -3.87 -2.26
N LEU A 283 -3.27 -2.73 -1.59
CA LEU A 283 -2.75 -2.56 -0.22
C LEU A 283 -3.68 -3.14 0.87
N GLY A 284 -4.90 -3.58 0.52
CA GLY A 284 -5.81 -4.21 1.47
C GLY A 284 -6.37 -3.28 2.55
N PHE A 285 -6.32 -1.94 2.36
CA PHE A 285 -6.85 -1.01 3.36
C PHE A 285 -8.37 -1.16 3.49
N THR A 286 -8.81 -1.76 4.60
CA THR A 286 -10.23 -1.87 4.98
C THR A 286 -10.86 -0.50 5.17
N LYS A 287 -10.05 0.51 5.51
CA LYS A 287 -10.49 1.87 5.80
C LYS A 287 -9.48 2.91 5.33
N ILE A 288 -9.99 3.89 4.58
CA ILE A 288 -9.22 5.04 4.11
C ILE A 288 -9.91 6.31 4.63
N VAL A 289 -9.17 7.11 5.40
CA VAL A 289 -9.62 8.39 5.96
C VAL A 289 -8.81 9.54 5.38
N THR A 290 -9.23 10.78 5.58
CA THR A 290 -8.43 11.95 5.17
C THR A 290 -8.60 13.09 6.17
N ARG A 291 -7.49 13.72 6.58
CA ARG A 291 -7.49 14.92 7.43
C ARG A 291 -7.49 16.16 6.56
N ILE A 292 -8.44 17.06 6.83
CA ILE A 292 -8.61 18.27 6.02
C ILE A 292 -8.92 19.46 6.95
N GLU A 293 -8.24 20.58 6.73
CA GLU A 293 -8.53 21.84 7.42
C GLU A 293 -9.96 22.32 7.11
N LYS A 294 -10.65 22.86 8.13
CA LYS A 294 -12.07 23.26 8.05
C LYS A 294 -12.38 24.28 6.93
N ASN A 295 -11.41 25.11 6.56
CA ASN A 295 -11.47 26.13 5.51
C ASN A 295 -11.17 25.58 4.10
N ASN A 296 -10.62 24.37 3.96
CA ASN A 296 -10.25 23.79 2.65
C ASN A 296 -11.46 23.16 1.95
N ILE A 297 -12.37 24.02 1.49
CA ILE A 297 -13.63 23.65 0.85
C ILE A 297 -13.40 22.80 -0.42
N ALA A 298 -12.29 23.02 -1.14
CA ALA A 298 -11.95 22.25 -2.34
C ALA A 298 -11.70 20.76 -2.00
N SER A 299 -10.83 20.49 -1.04
CA SER A 299 -10.54 19.13 -0.60
C SER A 299 -11.74 18.47 0.10
N ILE A 300 -12.51 19.21 0.91
CA ILE A 300 -13.75 18.69 1.52
C ILE A 300 -14.75 18.23 0.46
N ARG A 301 -14.95 19.01 -0.62
CA ARG A 301 -15.84 18.64 -1.74
C ARG A 301 -15.34 17.39 -2.47
N LEU A 302 -14.04 17.30 -2.75
CA LEU A 302 -13.47 16.16 -3.45
C LEU A 302 -13.50 14.87 -2.61
N ALA A 303 -13.19 14.96 -1.31
CA ALA A 303 -13.28 13.83 -0.39
C ALA A 303 -14.72 13.30 -0.27
N LYS A 304 -15.72 14.19 -0.15
CA LYS A 304 -17.15 13.82 -0.19
C LYS A 304 -17.55 13.15 -1.51
N LYS A 305 -17.08 13.65 -2.66
CA LYS A 305 -17.34 13.03 -3.97
C LYS A 305 -16.82 11.59 -4.07
N ASN A 306 -15.77 11.25 -3.33
CA ASN A 306 -15.16 9.93 -3.29
C ASN A 306 -15.57 9.09 -2.06
N ASN A 307 -16.60 9.51 -1.32
CA ASN A 307 -17.11 8.84 -0.12
C ASN A 307 -16.04 8.58 0.97
N LEU A 308 -15.00 9.44 1.06
CA LEU A 308 -13.98 9.34 2.10
C LEU A 308 -14.50 9.82 3.46
N LYS A 309 -14.08 9.14 4.53
CA LYS A 309 -14.30 9.61 5.91
C LYS A 309 -13.36 10.80 6.18
N ILE A 310 -13.94 11.98 6.33
CA ILE A 310 -13.20 13.22 6.60
C ILE A 310 -13.04 13.41 8.11
N LEU A 311 -11.81 13.67 8.54
CA LEU A 311 -11.47 14.15 9.87
C LEU A 311 -11.14 15.65 9.76
N ILE A 312 -11.97 16.51 10.35
CA ILE A 312 -11.75 17.96 10.29
C ILE A 312 -10.68 18.34 11.32
N CYS A 313 -9.55 18.86 10.85
CA CYS A 313 -8.57 19.49 11.75
C CYS A 313 -9.13 20.83 12.24
N GLN A 314 -9.20 21.00 13.55
CA GLN A 314 -9.30 22.32 14.18
C GLN A 314 -7.87 22.83 14.34
N ALA A 315 -7.64 24.10 14.02
CA ALA A 315 -6.38 24.73 14.39
C ALA A 315 -6.31 24.76 15.92
N THR A 316 -5.25 24.20 16.50
CA THR A 316 -4.92 24.47 17.90
C THR A 316 -4.63 25.96 17.99
N GLU A 317 -5.52 26.72 18.63
CA GLU A 317 -5.22 28.09 18.99
C GLU A 317 -3.94 28.04 19.85
N GLN A 318 -2.85 28.61 19.34
CA GLN A 318 -1.67 28.86 20.14
C GLN A 318 -2.08 29.91 21.17
N THR A 319 -2.48 29.45 22.35
CA THR A 319 -2.66 30.28 23.52
C THR A 319 -1.30 30.83 23.92
N ASN A 320 -0.96 31.99 23.35
CA ASN A 320 0.14 32.81 23.82
C ASN A 320 -0.22 33.28 25.24
N SER A 321 0.36 32.62 26.23
CA SER A 321 0.32 32.94 27.66
C SER A 321 1.73 33.19 28.16
#